data_AF-A0A063C9N5-F1
#
_entry.id   AF-A0A063C9N5-F1
#
_cell.length_a   1.000
_cell.length_b   1.000
_cell.length_c   1.000
_cell.angle_alpha   90.00
_cell.angle_beta   90.00
_cell.angle_gamma   90.00
#
_symmetry.space_group_name_H-M   'P 1'
#
loop_
_entity.id
_entity.type
_entity.pdbx_description
1 polymer ?
#
loop_
_entity_poly.entity_id
_entity_poly.type
_entity_poly.pdbx_seq_one_letter_code
_entity_poly.pdbx_strand_id
1 'polypeptide(L)'
;MKATDQEEALAPPSSGALAAQRPVSSAPEWNTRHLPWRLAADAAGGVCAGALVAPVISIIDRSIMENASGRSSLLDSIRSSVRNLMRHPRTSLLSRPCALIFVLYGGTFLTANALDTALSTVANQDPAAVSSGAGKFVASSASNIGLCMYKDRSFVRMFGPVGSVPRPVPLPSYAFFTLRDCLTILASFNLPPLLAPYIDARLSADIKARLSGHSAAQFAAPAAVQFFSTPLHLLGLDLYNRPGQAPAVPWRDRLALVRSNWLVSSVARICRIVPAFGVGGVVNTKVRRDLMVKLR
;
A
#
# COMPACT_ATOMS: atom_id res chain seq x y z
N MET A 1 -48.38 67.42 -27.50
CA MET A 1 -49.70 67.06 -28.06
C MET A 1 -49.52 66.74 -29.55
N LYS A 2 -49.33 65.46 -29.87
CA LYS A 2 -49.81 64.73 -31.06
C LYS A 2 -49.25 63.29 -30.98
N ALA A 3 -50.16 62.37 -30.65
CA ALA A 3 -50.14 60.97 -31.09
C ALA A 3 -50.40 60.95 -32.63
N THR A 4 -50.16 59.91 -33.43
CA THR A 4 -50.73 58.55 -33.34
C THR A 4 -50.11 57.69 -34.48
N ASP A 5 -49.78 56.41 -34.19
CA ASP A 5 -49.88 55.11 -34.94
C ASP A 5 -49.81 55.06 -36.50
N GLN A 6 -49.50 53.98 -37.22
CA GLN A 6 -49.00 52.58 -37.11
C GLN A 6 -48.87 52.11 -38.60
N GLU A 7 -47.96 51.19 -38.96
CA GLU A 7 -48.28 49.93 -39.70
C GLU A 7 -47.02 49.08 -39.92
N GLU A 8 -47.23 47.79 -40.16
CA GLU A 8 -46.46 46.60 -39.81
C GLU A 8 -45.84 45.91 -41.05
N ALA A 9 -44.63 45.34 -40.94
CA ALA A 9 -44.18 44.26 -41.85
C ALA A 9 -43.03 43.39 -41.28
N LEU A 10 -43.38 42.11 -41.11
CA LEU A 10 -42.68 40.85 -40.81
C LEU A 10 -41.23 40.63 -41.35
N ALA A 11 -40.33 40.14 -40.45
CA ALA A 11 -39.11 39.27 -40.52
C ALA A 11 -38.47 38.81 -41.87
N PRO A 12 -37.14 38.47 -41.97
CA PRO A 12 -36.32 37.76 -40.96
C PRO A 12 -34.88 38.29 -40.72
N PRO A 13 -34.17 37.80 -39.67
CA PRO A 13 -32.84 38.30 -39.29
C PRO A 13 -31.73 37.64 -40.14
N SER A 14 -30.86 38.46 -40.73
CA SER A 14 -29.67 38.01 -41.44
C SER A 14 -28.53 37.71 -40.46
N SER A 15 -28.23 36.42 -40.37
CA SER A 15 -27.07 35.81 -39.71
C SER A 15 -25.74 36.45 -40.15
N GLY A 16 -24.96 36.94 -39.18
CA GLY A 16 -23.63 37.49 -39.41
C GLY A 16 -22.72 37.34 -38.21
N ALA A 17 -21.98 36.22 -38.19
CA ALA A 17 -20.77 35.99 -37.41
C ALA A 17 -20.86 35.98 -35.87
N LEU A 18 -21.52 34.94 -35.32
CA LEU A 18 -21.05 34.35 -34.07
C LEU A 18 -19.61 33.88 -34.29
N ALA A 19 -18.67 34.58 -33.65
CA ALA A 19 -17.30 34.14 -33.51
C ALA A 19 -17.31 32.69 -32.99
N ALA A 20 -17.03 31.74 -33.88
CA ALA A 20 -16.71 30.39 -33.50
C ALA A 20 -15.42 30.45 -32.70
N GLN A 21 -15.55 30.57 -31.38
CA GLN A 21 -14.49 30.22 -30.45
C GLN A 21 -14.19 28.75 -30.71
N ARG A 22 -13.20 28.50 -31.58
CA ARG A 22 -12.54 27.20 -31.64
C ARG A 22 -12.11 26.89 -30.20
N PRO A 23 -12.51 25.75 -29.61
CA PRO A 23 -11.84 25.32 -28.39
C PRO A 23 -10.38 25.16 -28.78
N VAL A 24 -9.52 26.02 -28.23
CA VAL A 24 -8.08 25.80 -28.29
C VAL A 24 -7.87 24.52 -27.49
N SER A 25 -7.85 23.39 -28.18
CA SER A 25 -7.33 22.14 -27.66
C SER A 25 -5.83 22.33 -27.51
N SER A 26 -5.42 23.09 -26.48
CA SER A 26 -4.04 23.13 -26.04
C SER A 26 -3.66 21.69 -25.73
N ALA A 27 -2.66 21.16 -26.42
CA ALA A 27 -2.09 19.87 -26.07
C ALA A 27 -1.78 19.87 -24.56
N PRO A 28 -2.02 18.76 -23.84
CA PRO A 28 -1.77 18.72 -22.41
C PRO A 28 -0.30 19.05 -22.15
N GLU A 29 -0.03 20.16 -21.47
CA GLU A 29 1.33 20.59 -21.13
C GLU A 29 1.86 19.69 -20.02
N TRP A 30 2.91 18.92 -20.30
CA TRP A 30 3.49 18.01 -19.30
C TRP A 30 4.46 18.76 -18.39
N ASN A 31 4.35 18.55 -17.08
CA ASN A 31 5.25 19.14 -16.10
C ASN A 31 6.53 18.29 -15.94
N THR A 32 7.46 18.41 -16.90
CA THR A 32 8.74 17.66 -16.89
C THR A 32 9.86 18.32 -16.08
N ARG A 33 9.58 19.43 -15.38
CA ARG A 33 10.58 20.17 -14.61
C ARG A 33 11.19 19.30 -13.51
N HIS A 34 12.52 19.25 -13.43
CA HIS A 34 13.26 18.48 -12.43
C HIS A 34 12.86 16.99 -12.31
N LEU A 35 12.34 16.39 -13.39
CA LEU A 35 11.84 15.00 -13.37
C LEU A 35 12.84 13.98 -12.79
N PRO A 36 14.15 14.01 -13.12
CA PRO A 36 15.12 13.10 -12.48
C PRO A 36 15.21 13.27 -10.97
N TRP A 37 15.10 14.51 -10.46
CA TRP A 37 15.11 14.79 -9.03
C TRP A 37 13.81 14.38 -8.34
N ARG A 38 12.67 14.47 -9.04
CA ARG A 38 11.40 13.93 -8.55
C ARG A 38 11.47 12.41 -8.38
N LEU A 39 12.00 11.70 -9.37
CA LEU A 39 12.23 10.27 -9.27
C LEU A 39 13.25 9.89 -8.19
N ALA A 40 14.29 10.72 -7.99
CA ALA A 40 15.23 10.55 -6.89
C ALA A 40 14.55 10.74 -5.52
N ALA A 41 13.64 11.71 -5.39
CA ALA A 41 12.84 11.91 -4.19
C ALA A 41 11.88 10.73 -3.93
N ASP A 42 11.29 10.16 -4.98
CA ASP A 42 10.46 8.95 -4.90
C ASP A 42 11.26 7.75 -4.40
N ALA A 43 12.48 7.56 -4.94
CA ALA A 43 13.42 6.53 -4.52
C ALA A 43 13.89 6.74 -3.09
N ALA A 44 14.26 7.96 -2.70
CA ALA A 44 14.68 8.28 -1.34
C ALA A 44 13.56 7.97 -0.32
N GLY A 45 12.32 8.37 -0.60
CA GLY A 45 11.17 8.03 0.25
C GLY A 45 11.00 6.51 0.44
N GLY A 46 11.02 5.77 -0.67
CA GLY A 46 10.87 4.31 -0.65
C GLY A 46 12.02 3.60 0.05
N VAL A 47 13.27 4.00 -0.23
CA VAL A 47 14.48 3.43 0.39
C VAL A 47 14.52 3.72 1.89
N CYS A 48 14.23 4.94 2.32
CA CYS A 48 14.20 5.29 3.74
C CYS A 48 13.13 4.50 4.50
N ALA A 49 11.92 4.39 3.93
CA ALA A 49 10.86 3.59 4.52
C ALA A 49 11.24 2.10 4.57
N GLY A 50 11.73 1.54 3.46
CA GLY A 50 12.17 0.14 3.37
C GLY A 50 13.28 -0.18 4.37
N ALA A 51 14.31 0.65 4.45
CA ALA A 51 15.45 0.46 5.35
C ALA A 51 15.04 0.51 6.83
N LEU A 52 14.08 1.38 7.17
CA LEU A 52 13.57 1.52 8.53
C LEU A 52 12.75 0.29 8.96
N VAL A 53 11.88 -0.21 8.08
CA VAL A 53 10.97 -1.31 8.44
C VAL A 53 11.61 -2.69 8.28
N ALA A 54 12.62 -2.83 7.41
CA ALA A 54 13.19 -4.12 7.05
C ALA A 54 13.72 -4.95 8.23
N PRO A 55 14.46 -4.39 9.19
CA PRO A 55 14.98 -5.16 10.32
C PRO A 55 13.84 -5.70 11.19
N VAL A 56 12.85 -4.86 11.49
CA VAL A 56 11.70 -5.23 12.35
C VAL A 56 10.88 -6.35 11.70
N ILE A 57 10.49 -6.18 10.44
CA ILE A 57 9.65 -7.16 9.76
C ILE A 57 10.41 -8.44 9.45
N SER A 58 11.72 -8.36 9.14
CA SER A 58 12.52 -9.57 8.90
C SER A 58 12.62 -10.44 10.16
N ILE A 59 12.73 -9.84 11.35
CA ILE A 59 12.70 -10.56 12.63
C ILE A 59 11.35 -11.24 12.81
N ILE A 60 10.24 -10.51 12.63
CA ILE A 60 8.88 -11.06 12.78
C ILE A 60 8.65 -12.23 11.82
N ASP A 61 8.93 -12.03 10.52
CA ASP A 61 8.71 -13.06 9.49
C ASP A 61 9.59 -14.29 9.71
N ARG A 62 10.86 -14.09 10.11
CA ARG A 62 11.76 -15.18 10.46
C ARG A 62 11.19 -15.98 11.62
N SER A 63 10.76 -15.33 12.69
CA SER A 63 10.26 -16.02 13.89
C SER A 63 8.98 -16.80 13.62
N ILE A 64 8.06 -16.25 12.83
CA ILE A 64 6.85 -16.97 12.41
C ILE A 64 7.22 -18.25 11.62
N MET A 65 8.16 -18.14 10.69
CA MET A 65 8.57 -19.27 9.86
C MET A 65 9.34 -20.35 10.64
N GLU A 66 10.24 -19.95 11.55
CA GLU A 66 10.99 -20.89 12.41
C GLU A 66 10.06 -21.60 13.41
N ASN A 67 9.04 -20.91 13.93
CA ASN A 67 8.02 -21.52 14.78
C ASN A 67 7.13 -22.49 14.01
N ALA A 68 6.70 -22.12 12.79
CA ALA A 68 5.90 -22.98 11.94
C ALA A 68 6.66 -24.24 11.47
N SER A 69 7.98 -24.18 11.33
CA SER A 69 8.81 -25.34 10.97
C SER A 69 9.24 -26.19 12.16
N GLY A 70 8.90 -25.80 13.39
CA GLY A 70 9.30 -26.50 14.62
C GLY A 70 10.78 -26.34 14.98
N ARG A 71 11.51 -25.42 14.33
CA ARG A 71 12.95 -25.19 14.59
C ARG A 71 13.21 -24.46 15.90
N SER A 72 12.32 -23.54 16.29
CA SER A 72 12.43 -22.76 17.52
C SER A 72 11.08 -22.14 17.89
N SER A 73 10.87 -21.83 19.17
CA SER A 73 9.70 -21.04 19.58
C SER A 73 9.73 -19.62 19.00
N LEU A 74 8.56 -18.98 18.88
CA LEU A 74 8.45 -17.57 18.45
C LEU A 74 9.35 -16.64 19.28
N LEU A 75 9.29 -16.75 20.61
CA LEU A 75 10.00 -15.85 21.52
C LEU A 75 11.51 -16.07 21.48
N ASP A 76 11.97 -17.32 21.40
CA ASP A 76 13.40 -17.63 21.31
C ASP A 76 13.99 -17.12 20.00
N SER A 77 13.25 -17.27 18.90
CA SER A 77 13.66 -16.74 17.59
C SER A 77 13.75 -15.21 17.60
N ILE A 78 12.77 -14.52 18.17
CA ILE A 78 12.80 -13.04 18.30
C ILE A 78 14.00 -12.62 19.15
N ARG A 79 14.18 -13.24 20.33
CA ARG A 79 15.27 -12.90 21.25
C ARG A 79 16.64 -13.11 20.62
N SER A 80 16.81 -14.23 19.92
CA SER A 80 18.03 -14.55 19.18
C SER A 80 18.30 -13.55 18.06
N SER A 81 17.27 -13.21 17.29
CA SER A 81 17.39 -12.28 16.16
C SER A 81 17.70 -10.85 16.61
N VAL A 82 17.06 -10.38 17.69
CA VAL A 82 17.35 -9.07 18.30
C VAL A 82 18.77 -9.05 18.88
N ARG A 83 19.20 -10.12 19.57
CA ARG A 83 20.57 -10.24 20.07
C ARG A 83 21.58 -10.18 18.93
N ASN A 84 21.32 -10.87 17.82
CA ASN A 84 22.19 -10.88 16.65
C ASN A 84 22.24 -9.51 15.96
N LEU A 85 21.12 -8.80 15.87
CA LEU A 85 21.06 -7.44 15.34
C LEU A 85 21.90 -6.47 16.19
N MET A 86 21.85 -6.59 17.52
CA MET A 86 22.64 -5.75 18.43
C MET A 86 24.14 -6.08 18.40
N ARG A 87 24.51 -7.37 18.33
CA ARG A 87 25.92 -7.80 18.36
C ARG A 87 26.60 -7.68 17.00
N HIS A 88 25.87 -7.90 15.92
CA HIS A 88 26.39 -7.90 14.55
C HIS A 88 25.40 -7.18 13.61
N PRO A 89 25.31 -5.84 13.71
CA PRO A 89 24.32 -5.07 12.95
C PRO A 89 24.55 -5.15 11.45
N ARG A 90 25.81 -5.06 10.97
CA ARG A 90 26.12 -5.08 9.53
C ARG A 90 25.69 -6.39 8.86
N THR A 91 26.02 -7.53 9.47
CA THR A 91 25.67 -8.85 8.91
C THR A 91 24.17 -9.11 8.99
N SER A 92 23.49 -8.60 10.03
CA SER A 92 22.04 -8.73 10.18
C SER A 92 21.28 -7.85 9.19
N LEU A 93 21.69 -6.60 9.00
CA LEU A 93 21.06 -5.64 8.08
C LEU A 93 21.29 -6.00 6.60
N LEU A 94 22.48 -6.51 6.26
CA LEU A 94 22.81 -6.95 4.90
C LEU A 94 22.45 -8.43 4.65
N SER A 95 21.70 -9.06 5.54
CA SER A 95 21.26 -10.44 5.38
C SER A 95 20.20 -10.56 4.28
N ARG A 96 20.13 -11.74 3.64
CA ARG A 96 19.10 -12.03 2.62
C ARG A 96 17.66 -11.79 3.12
N PRO A 97 17.26 -12.22 4.34
CA PRO A 97 15.92 -11.92 4.86
C PRO A 97 15.63 -10.42 4.95
N CYS A 98 16.58 -9.62 5.45
CA CYS A 98 16.43 -8.17 5.54
C CYS A 98 16.33 -7.53 4.15
N ALA A 99 17.20 -7.94 3.21
CA ALA A 99 17.20 -7.45 1.83
C ALA A 99 15.87 -7.74 1.10
N LEU A 100 15.28 -8.93 1.30
CA LEU A 100 13.98 -9.27 0.69
C LEU A 100 12.85 -8.38 1.20
N ILE A 101 12.85 -8.07 2.48
CA ILE A 101 11.87 -7.17 3.09
C ILE A 101 12.09 -5.73 2.62
N PHE A 102 13.34 -5.29 2.54
CA PHE A 102 13.71 -3.99 2.01
C PHE A 102 13.20 -3.82 0.57
N VAL A 103 13.45 -4.82 -0.29
CA VAL A 103 12.97 -4.80 -1.68
C VAL A 103 11.44 -4.82 -1.73
N LEU A 104 10.77 -5.63 -0.90
CA LEU A 104 9.30 -5.68 -0.85
C LEU A 104 8.70 -4.30 -0.52
N TYR A 105 9.03 -3.73 0.62
CA TYR A 105 8.40 -2.49 1.07
C TYR A 105 8.94 -1.28 0.31
N GLY A 106 10.27 -1.20 0.13
CA GLY A 106 10.89 -0.13 -0.65
C GLY A 106 10.41 -0.11 -2.09
N GLY A 107 10.28 -1.28 -2.73
CA GLY A 107 9.72 -1.42 -4.07
C GLY A 107 8.25 -1.00 -4.14
N THR A 108 7.42 -1.43 -3.17
CA THR A 108 6.00 -1.03 -3.12
C THR A 108 5.85 0.49 -2.97
N PHE A 109 6.59 1.11 -2.05
CA PHE A 109 6.58 2.55 -1.85
C PHE A 109 7.10 3.29 -3.08
N LEU A 110 8.20 2.85 -3.67
CA LEU A 110 8.75 3.42 -4.89
C LEU A 110 7.75 3.37 -6.04
N THR A 111 7.07 2.24 -6.26
CA THR A 111 6.03 2.13 -7.30
C THR A 111 4.89 3.12 -7.06
N ALA A 112 4.41 3.24 -5.82
CA ALA A 112 3.35 4.18 -5.48
C ALA A 112 3.78 5.64 -5.69
N ASN A 113 5.02 5.98 -5.30
CA ASN A 113 5.59 7.31 -5.44
C ASN A 113 5.83 7.69 -6.92
N ALA A 114 6.44 6.77 -7.69
CA ALA A 114 6.70 6.97 -9.11
C ALA A 114 5.41 7.19 -9.90
N LEU A 115 4.32 6.52 -9.52
CA LEU A 115 3.02 6.78 -10.13
C LEU A 115 2.47 8.16 -9.76
N ASP A 116 2.60 8.61 -8.51
CA ASP A 116 2.22 9.97 -8.12
C ASP A 116 3.01 11.02 -8.94
N THR A 117 4.29 10.77 -9.20
CA THR A 117 5.13 11.63 -10.06
C THR A 117 4.72 11.57 -11.53
N ALA A 118 4.38 10.39 -12.06
CA ALA A 118 3.90 10.25 -13.43
C ALA A 118 2.57 10.98 -13.64
N LEU A 119 1.62 10.81 -12.72
CA LEU A 119 0.31 11.46 -12.78
C LEU A 119 0.42 12.99 -12.64
N SER A 120 1.25 13.48 -11.70
CA SER A 120 1.47 14.94 -11.56
C SER A 120 2.20 15.53 -12.76
N THR A 121 3.07 14.77 -13.42
CA THR A 121 3.73 15.17 -14.67
C THR A 121 2.72 15.29 -15.81
N VAL A 122 1.87 14.29 -16.02
CA VAL A 122 0.90 14.26 -17.12
C VAL A 122 -0.25 15.26 -16.92
N ALA A 123 -0.68 15.44 -15.68
CA ALA A 123 -1.80 16.33 -15.33
C ALA A 123 -1.38 17.78 -15.03
N ASN A 124 -0.11 18.13 -15.22
CA ASN A 124 0.48 19.43 -14.88
C ASN A 124 0.17 19.87 -13.43
N GLN A 125 0.22 18.94 -12.48
CA GLN A 125 -0.06 19.20 -11.08
C GLN A 125 1.22 19.49 -10.29
N ASP A 126 1.04 19.91 -9.04
CA ASP A 126 2.11 20.09 -8.07
C ASP A 126 2.96 18.81 -7.95
N PRO A 127 4.30 18.89 -7.97
CA PRO A 127 5.19 17.74 -7.78
C PRO A 127 4.96 16.97 -6.47
N ALA A 128 4.47 17.66 -5.44
CA ALA A 128 4.14 17.07 -4.15
C ALA A 128 2.72 16.47 -4.09
N ALA A 129 1.96 16.48 -5.19
CA ALA A 129 0.64 15.89 -5.25
C ALA A 129 0.70 14.38 -4.97
N VAL A 130 -0.30 13.91 -4.23
CA VAL A 130 -0.48 12.50 -3.89
C VAL A 130 -1.80 12.05 -4.47
N SER A 131 -1.77 11.05 -5.35
CA SER A 131 -2.98 10.49 -5.94
C SER A 131 -3.59 9.43 -5.02
N SER A 132 -4.90 9.20 -5.16
CA SER A 132 -5.67 8.16 -4.47
C SER A 132 -6.59 7.39 -5.42
N GLY A 133 -6.17 7.24 -6.69
CA GLY A 133 -6.98 6.67 -7.77
C GLY A 133 -6.70 5.20 -8.08
N ALA A 134 -7.53 4.61 -8.95
CA ALA A 134 -7.43 3.22 -9.38
C ALA A 134 -6.04 2.86 -9.94
N GLY A 135 -5.38 3.78 -10.65
CA GLY A 135 -4.01 3.56 -11.16
C GLY A 135 -3.01 3.27 -10.04
N LYS A 136 -3.08 4.02 -8.93
CA LYS A 136 -2.20 3.82 -7.76
C LYS A 136 -2.48 2.52 -7.09
N PHE A 137 -3.76 2.22 -6.88
CA PHE A 137 -4.19 0.94 -6.35
C PHE A 137 -3.66 -0.23 -7.18
N VAL A 138 -3.85 -0.23 -8.51
CA VAL A 138 -3.41 -1.32 -9.38
C VAL A 138 -1.89 -1.46 -9.38
N ALA A 139 -1.15 -0.36 -9.57
CA ALA A 139 0.31 -0.40 -9.65
C ALA A 139 0.95 -0.85 -8.33
N SER A 140 0.53 -0.27 -7.21
CA SER A 140 1.05 -0.63 -5.89
C SER A 140 0.64 -2.05 -5.47
N SER A 141 -0.58 -2.51 -5.82
CA SER A 141 -1.02 -3.88 -5.53
C SER A 141 -0.23 -4.89 -6.34
N ALA A 142 -0.06 -4.67 -7.65
CA ALA A 142 0.72 -5.57 -8.50
C ALA A 142 2.17 -5.69 -8.02
N SER A 143 2.81 -4.56 -7.70
CA SER A 143 4.16 -4.52 -7.12
C SER A 143 4.22 -5.28 -5.79
N ASN A 144 3.28 -5.00 -4.86
CA ASN A 144 3.26 -5.64 -3.55
C ASN A 144 3.05 -7.15 -3.64
N ILE A 145 2.06 -7.60 -4.41
CA ILE A 145 1.74 -9.03 -4.57
C ILE A 145 2.96 -9.76 -5.18
N GLY A 146 3.52 -9.24 -6.27
CA GLY A 146 4.66 -9.85 -6.94
C GLY A 146 5.89 -9.97 -6.03
N LEU A 147 6.23 -8.89 -5.33
CA LEU A 147 7.35 -8.88 -4.39
C LEU A 147 7.08 -9.75 -3.15
N CYS A 148 5.84 -9.78 -2.66
CA CYS A 148 5.42 -10.59 -1.52
C CYS A 148 5.59 -12.08 -1.85
N MET A 149 5.15 -12.51 -3.04
CA MET A 149 5.35 -13.87 -3.53
C MET A 149 6.83 -14.24 -3.65
N TYR A 150 7.65 -13.34 -4.20
CA TYR A 150 9.09 -13.58 -4.32
C TYR A 150 9.76 -13.74 -2.95
N LYS A 151 9.41 -12.86 -2.01
CA LYS A 151 9.84 -12.94 -0.61
C LYS A 151 9.41 -14.27 0.01
N ASP A 152 8.12 -14.61 -0.04
CA ASP A 152 7.58 -15.80 0.62
C ASP A 152 8.25 -17.08 0.12
N ARG A 153 8.44 -17.22 -1.20
CA ARG A 153 9.17 -18.35 -1.80
C ARG A 153 10.60 -18.46 -1.25
N SER A 154 11.27 -17.33 -1.10
CA SER A 154 12.64 -17.28 -0.58
C SER A 154 12.69 -17.58 0.92
N PHE A 155 11.73 -17.10 1.71
CA PHE A 155 11.63 -17.38 3.16
C PHE A 155 11.34 -18.86 3.43
N VAL A 156 10.46 -19.50 2.66
CA VAL A 156 10.21 -20.95 2.75
C VAL A 156 11.49 -21.73 2.50
N ARG A 157 12.29 -21.36 1.49
CA ARG A 157 13.57 -22.02 1.20
C ARG A 157 14.60 -21.86 2.32
N MET A 158 14.60 -20.74 3.04
CA MET A 158 15.56 -20.46 4.13
C MET A 158 15.13 -21.06 5.48
N PHE A 159 13.84 -20.93 5.82
CA PHE A 159 13.31 -21.18 7.16
C PHE A 159 12.30 -22.33 7.25
N GLY A 160 11.86 -22.87 6.11
CA GLY A 160 11.00 -24.06 6.05
C GLY A 160 11.76 -25.34 6.39
N PRO A 161 11.05 -26.47 6.59
CA PRO A 161 11.68 -27.77 6.86
C PRO A 161 12.76 -28.15 5.83
N VAL A 162 13.81 -28.85 6.27
CA VAL A 162 14.92 -29.24 5.39
C VAL A 162 14.39 -30.07 4.22
N GLY A 163 14.68 -29.66 2.98
CA GLY A 163 14.19 -30.33 1.76
C GLY A 163 12.79 -29.92 1.29
N SER A 164 12.11 -28.97 1.96
CA SER A 164 10.78 -28.52 1.50
C SER A 164 10.89 -27.67 0.23
N VAL A 165 10.43 -28.20 -0.90
CA VAL A 165 10.21 -27.43 -2.13
C VAL A 165 8.90 -26.64 -1.97
N PRO A 166 8.85 -25.33 -2.31
CA PRO A 166 7.62 -24.55 -2.25
C PRO A 166 6.53 -25.23 -3.09
N ARG A 167 5.46 -25.70 -2.45
CA ARG A 167 4.35 -26.31 -3.19
C ARG A 167 3.62 -25.25 -4.01
N PRO A 168 3.12 -25.59 -5.20
CA PRO A 168 2.30 -24.69 -5.98
C PRO A 168 1.04 -24.31 -5.18
N VAL A 169 0.72 -23.02 -5.16
CA VAL A 169 -0.48 -22.51 -4.49
C VAL A 169 -1.68 -22.76 -5.41
N PRO A 170 -2.76 -23.41 -4.94
CA PRO A 170 -3.94 -23.64 -5.75
C PRO A 170 -4.64 -22.29 -6.06
N LEU A 171 -5.31 -22.19 -7.21
CA LEU A 171 -5.95 -20.96 -7.67
C LEU A 171 -6.89 -20.30 -6.63
N PRO A 172 -7.73 -21.04 -5.89
CA PRO A 172 -8.58 -20.44 -4.87
C PRO A 172 -7.78 -19.77 -3.73
N SER A 173 -6.74 -20.43 -3.22
CA SER A 173 -5.84 -19.84 -2.22
C SER A 173 -5.13 -18.60 -2.75
N TYR A 174 -4.74 -18.63 -4.03
CA TYR A 174 -4.12 -17.49 -4.70
C TYR A 174 -5.08 -16.28 -4.77
N ALA A 175 -6.35 -16.50 -5.09
CA ALA A 175 -7.37 -15.46 -5.11
C ALA A 175 -7.57 -14.83 -3.73
N PHE A 176 -7.66 -15.65 -2.67
CA PHE A 176 -7.80 -15.14 -1.30
C PHE A 176 -6.59 -14.34 -0.82
N PHE A 177 -5.36 -14.79 -1.12
CA PHE A 177 -4.15 -14.05 -0.77
C PHE A 177 -4.06 -12.73 -1.55
N THR A 178 -4.36 -12.77 -2.85
CA THR A 178 -4.40 -11.57 -3.70
C THR A 178 -5.43 -10.57 -3.19
N LEU A 179 -6.65 -10.99 -2.91
CA LEU A 179 -7.70 -10.11 -2.39
C LEU A 179 -7.31 -9.48 -1.06
N ARG A 180 -6.70 -10.27 -0.16
CA ARG A 180 -6.20 -9.79 1.13
C ARG A 180 -5.08 -8.75 0.95
N ASP A 181 -4.16 -8.95 0.02
CA ASP A 181 -3.08 -8.01 -0.26
C ASP A 181 -3.62 -6.72 -0.88
N CYS A 182 -4.55 -6.83 -1.83
CA CYS A 182 -5.30 -5.69 -2.38
C CYS A 182 -5.98 -4.86 -1.28
N LEU A 183 -6.72 -5.49 -0.35
CA LEU A 183 -7.35 -4.77 0.76
C LEU A 183 -6.33 -4.03 1.62
N THR A 184 -5.19 -4.66 1.89
CA THR A 184 -4.11 -4.06 2.68
C THR A 184 -3.49 -2.86 1.97
N ILE A 185 -3.24 -2.96 0.66
CA ILE A 185 -2.68 -1.88 -0.15
C ILE A 185 -3.66 -0.73 -0.34
N LEU A 186 -4.94 -1.04 -0.57
CA LEU A 186 -6.01 -0.05 -0.61
C LEU A 186 -6.03 0.76 0.69
N ALA A 187 -6.02 0.08 1.84
CA ALA A 187 -6.05 0.71 3.14
C ALA A 187 -4.77 1.52 3.47
N SER A 188 -3.63 1.16 2.89
CA SER A 188 -2.33 1.79 3.19
C SER A 188 -1.99 2.96 2.28
N PHE A 189 -2.45 2.96 1.03
CA PHE A 189 -2.07 3.99 0.05
C PHE A 189 -3.23 4.87 -0.41
N ASN A 190 -4.46 4.38 -0.38
CA ASN A 190 -5.61 5.07 -0.97
C ASN A 190 -6.57 5.61 0.10
N LEU A 191 -6.79 4.87 1.19
CA LEU A 191 -7.63 5.34 2.29
C LEU A 191 -7.03 6.52 3.09
N PRO A 192 -5.72 6.60 3.39
CA PRO A 192 -5.23 7.65 4.28
C PRO A 192 -5.44 9.09 3.80
N PRO A 193 -5.25 9.42 2.50
CA PRO A 193 -5.63 10.74 1.98
C PRO A 193 -7.13 11.04 2.10
N LEU A 194 -7.99 10.03 1.94
CA LEU A 194 -9.44 10.18 2.01
C LEU A 194 -9.95 10.32 3.45
N LEU A 195 -9.34 9.61 4.40
CA LEU A 195 -9.71 9.64 5.81
C LEU A 195 -9.10 10.80 6.58
N ALA A 196 -7.94 11.31 6.15
CA ALA A 196 -7.24 12.43 6.78
C ALA A 196 -8.16 13.63 7.12
N PRO A 197 -8.97 14.19 6.19
CA PRO A 197 -9.83 15.34 6.51
C PRO A 197 -10.91 15.01 7.55
N TYR A 198 -11.48 13.81 7.52
CA TYR A 198 -12.50 13.38 8.49
C TYR A 198 -11.92 13.16 9.88
N ILE A 199 -10.69 12.64 9.95
CA ILE A 199 -9.97 12.44 11.21
C ILE A 199 -9.55 13.81 11.77
N ASP A 200 -8.98 14.69 10.94
CA ASP A 200 -8.56 16.04 11.35
C ASP A 200 -9.72 16.89 11.87
N ALA A 201 -10.94 16.68 11.37
CA ALA A 201 -12.15 17.37 11.85
C ALA A 201 -12.64 16.87 13.23
N ARG A 202 -12.24 15.67 13.65
CA ARG A 202 -12.67 15.03 14.90
C ARG A 202 -11.58 15.00 15.98
N LEU A 203 -10.36 15.39 15.64
CA LEU A 203 -9.24 15.48 16.59
C LEU A 203 -9.31 16.81 17.37
N SER A 204 -9.16 16.72 18.69
CA SER A 204 -8.97 17.88 19.56
C SER A 204 -7.70 18.66 19.17
N ALA A 205 -7.69 19.98 19.41
CA ALA A 205 -6.57 20.86 19.06
C ALA A 205 -5.22 20.36 19.62
N ASP A 206 -5.21 19.83 20.84
CA ASP A 206 -4.01 19.29 21.49
C ASP A 206 -3.43 18.06 20.79
N ILE A 207 -4.30 17.20 20.24
CA ILE A 207 -3.88 16.00 19.50
C ILE A 207 -3.40 16.39 18.11
N LYS A 208 -4.08 17.34 17.46
CA LYS A 208 -3.72 17.85 16.13
C LYS A 208 -2.32 18.50 16.11
N ALA A 209 -1.90 19.10 17.23
CA ALA A 209 -0.56 19.64 17.40
C ALA A 209 0.55 18.55 17.41
N ARG A 210 0.21 17.29 17.72
CA ARG A 210 1.16 16.18 17.85
C ARG A 210 1.05 15.14 16.74
N LEU A 211 -0.14 14.95 16.18
CA LEU A 211 -0.46 13.94 15.17
C LEU A 211 -1.38 14.53 14.11
N SER A 212 -0.91 14.56 12.85
CA SER A 212 -1.78 14.88 11.73
C SER A 212 -2.76 13.75 11.47
N GLY A 213 -3.97 14.07 11.02
CA GLY A 213 -5.00 13.10 10.64
C GLY A 213 -4.52 12.14 9.57
N HIS A 214 -3.63 12.57 8.69
CA HIS A 214 -2.95 11.69 7.73
C HIS A 214 -2.05 10.64 8.40
N SER A 215 -1.28 11.02 9.42
CA SER A 215 -0.45 10.07 10.17
C SER A 215 -1.34 9.11 10.95
N ALA A 216 -2.38 9.61 11.63
CA ALA A 216 -3.34 8.75 12.32
C ALA A 216 -4.01 7.75 11.37
N ALA A 217 -4.43 8.20 10.17
CA ALA A 217 -5.01 7.33 9.14
C ALA A 217 -4.02 6.25 8.66
N GLN A 218 -2.73 6.59 8.50
CA GLN A 218 -1.69 5.64 8.10
C GLN A 218 -1.47 4.51 9.10
N PHE A 219 -1.70 4.75 10.39
CA PHE A 219 -1.66 3.69 11.41
C PHE A 219 -2.99 2.94 11.51
N ALA A 220 -4.11 3.67 11.54
CA ALA A 220 -5.42 3.11 11.80
C ALA A 220 -5.98 2.29 10.63
N ALA A 221 -5.90 2.79 9.39
CA ALA A 221 -6.52 2.13 8.25
C ALA A 221 -5.89 0.75 7.93
N PRO A 222 -4.55 0.60 7.86
CA PRO A 222 -3.93 -0.70 7.64
C PRO A 222 -4.16 -1.68 8.79
N ALA A 223 -4.28 -1.20 10.03
CA ALA A 223 -4.60 -2.03 11.19
C ALA A 223 -6.06 -2.51 11.14
N ALA A 224 -7.01 -1.60 10.90
CA ALA A 224 -8.44 -1.91 10.85
C ALA A 224 -8.77 -2.91 9.74
N VAL A 225 -8.17 -2.75 8.55
CA VAL A 225 -8.41 -3.67 7.44
C VAL A 225 -7.93 -5.10 7.74
N GLN A 226 -7.02 -5.30 8.71
CA GLN A 226 -6.60 -6.65 9.08
C GLN A 226 -7.72 -7.49 9.68
N PHE A 227 -8.69 -6.90 10.37
CA PHE A 227 -9.83 -7.66 10.88
C PHE A 227 -10.67 -8.26 9.74
N PHE A 228 -10.70 -7.59 8.59
CA PHE A 228 -11.42 -8.05 7.38
C PHE A 228 -10.55 -8.91 6.46
N SER A 229 -9.25 -8.63 6.37
CA SER A 229 -8.34 -9.34 5.47
C SER A 229 -7.80 -10.65 6.07
N THR A 230 -7.80 -10.78 7.41
CA THR A 230 -7.35 -11.99 8.11
C THR A 230 -8.24 -13.22 7.84
N PRO A 231 -9.58 -13.13 7.86
CA PRO A 231 -10.43 -14.24 7.45
C PRO A 231 -10.09 -14.78 6.05
N LEU A 232 -9.86 -13.90 5.08
CA LEU A 232 -9.45 -14.30 3.72
C LEU A 232 -8.11 -15.02 3.75
N HIS A 233 -7.15 -14.53 4.54
CA HIS A 233 -5.86 -15.18 4.69
C HIS A 233 -5.98 -16.59 5.31
N LEU A 234 -6.78 -16.74 6.37
CA LEU A 234 -6.98 -18.03 7.02
C LEU A 234 -7.70 -19.02 6.11
N LEU A 235 -8.70 -18.58 5.35
CA LEU A 235 -9.37 -19.39 4.32
C LEU A 235 -8.40 -19.83 3.22
N GLY A 236 -7.55 -18.91 2.74
CA GLY A 236 -6.53 -19.23 1.74
C GLY A 236 -5.52 -20.27 2.24
N LEU A 237 -5.11 -20.18 3.51
CA LEU A 237 -4.22 -21.16 4.14
C LEU A 237 -4.90 -22.52 4.32
N ASP A 238 -6.15 -22.55 4.75
CA ASP A 238 -6.91 -23.79 4.93
C ASP A 238 -7.16 -24.51 3.59
N LEU A 239 -7.43 -23.77 2.52
CA LEU A 239 -7.52 -24.32 1.15
C LEU A 239 -6.17 -24.85 0.63
N TYR A 240 -5.06 -24.21 1.02
CA TYR A 240 -3.71 -24.64 0.64
C TYR A 240 -3.28 -25.90 1.41
N ASN A 241 -3.63 -26.00 2.70
CA ASN A 241 -3.23 -27.10 3.57
C ASN A 241 -4.15 -28.33 3.44
N ARG A 242 -5.45 -28.12 3.15
CA ARG A 242 -6.44 -29.19 2.96
C ARG A 242 -7.09 -29.07 1.57
N PRO A 243 -6.31 -29.29 0.48
CA PRO A 243 -6.81 -29.17 -0.88
C PRO A 243 -7.72 -30.36 -1.19
N GLY A 244 -9.04 -30.18 -1.04
CA GLY A 244 -10.08 -31.06 -1.60
C GLY A 244 -9.92 -32.59 -1.45
N GLN A 245 -9.09 -33.10 -0.54
CA GLN A 245 -8.88 -34.54 -0.38
C GLN A 245 -10.13 -35.15 0.24
N ALA A 246 -10.60 -36.27 -0.32
CA ALA A 246 -11.75 -36.99 0.20
C ALA A 246 -11.47 -37.49 1.63
N PRO A 247 -12.41 -37.33 2.58
CA PRO A 247 -13.72 -36.69 2.42
C PRO A 247 -13.63 -35.14 2.37
N ALA A 248 -14.45 -34.54 1.49
CA ALA A 248 -14.48 -33.09 1.30
C ALA A 248 -14.77 -32.37 2.64
N VAL A 249 -13.82 -31.55 3.08
CA VAL A 249 -13.93 -30.81 4.35
C VAL A 249 -15.12 -29.84 4.25
N PRO A 250 -16.15 -30.00 5.10
CA PRO A 250 -17.33 -29.16 5.05
C PRO A 250 -16.99 -27.71 5.38
N TRP A 251 -17.71 -26.77 4.79
CA TRP A 251 -17.46 -25.33 4.94
C TRP A 251 -17.59 -24.86 6.39
N ARG A 252 -18.39 -25.57 7.20
CA ARG A 252 -18.55 -25.33 8.64
C ARG A 252 -17.24 -25.51 9.41
N ASP A 253 -16.48 -26.57 9.12
CA ASP A 253 -15.22 -26.86 9.81
C ASP A 253 -14.15 -25.83 9.47
N ARG A 254 -14.15 -25.37 8.21
CA ARG A 254 -13.24 -24.33 7.73
C ARG A 254 -13.54 -22.99 8.40
N LEU A 255 -14.82 -22.62 8.50
CA LEU A 255 -15.25 -21.43 9.22
C LEU A 255 -14.97 -21.52 10.72
N ALA A 256 -15.10 -22.70 11.33
CA ALA A 256 -14.75 -22.92 12.74
C ALA A 256 -13.25 -22.69 12.99
N LEU A 257 -12.39 -23.18 12.09
CA LEU A 257 -10.94 -22.95 12.16
C LEU A 257 -10.57 -21.47 11.95
N VAL A 258 -11.24 -20.79 11.01
CA VAL A 258 -11.05 -19.35 10.82
C VAL A 258 -11.47 -18.60 12.07
N ARG A 259 -12.64 -18.90 12.64
CA ARG A 259 -13.17 -18.24 13.84
C ARG A 259 -12.26 -18.43 15.06
N SER A 260 -11.74 -19.64 15.28
CA SER A 260 -10.88 -19.92 16.43
C SER A 260 -9.53 -19.21 16.35
N ASN A 261 -8.97 -19.06 15.14
CA ASN A 261 -7.67 -18.43 14.94
C ASN A 261 -7.74 -16.95 14.54
N TRP A 262 -8.94 -16.39 14.31
CA TRP A 262 -9.13 -15.07 13.73
C TRP A 262 -8.48 -13.96 14.54
N LEU A 263 -8.75 -13.89 15.85
CA LEU A 263 -8.27 -12.79 16.68
C LEU A 263 -6.74 -12.83 16.84
N VAL A 264 -6.20 -14.01 17.18
CA VAL A 264 -4.75 -14.21 17.34
C VAL A 264 -4.02 -13.89 16.03
N SER A 265 -4.55 -14.36 14.90
CA SER A 265 -3.96 -14.09 13.59
C SER A 265 -4.09 -12.61 13.20
N SER A 266 -5.20 -11.96 13.55
CA SER A 266 -5.41 -10.54 13.26
C SER A 266 -4.41 -9.67 14.02
N VAL A 267 -4.23 -9.93 15.32
CA VAL A 267 -3.25 -9.20 16.15
C VAL A 267 -1.83 -9.42 15.64
N ALA A 268 -1.44 -10.67 15.35
CA ALA A 268 -0.12 -10.96 14.79
C ALA A 268 0.14 -10.21 13.48
N ARG A 269 -0.87 -10.11 12.61
CA ARG A 269 -0.79 -9.37 11.36
C ARG A 269 -0.74 -7.87 11.57
N ILE A 270 -1.49 -7.32 12.52
CA ILE A 270 -1.42 -5.90 12.90
C ILE A 270 -0.01 -5.55 13.41
N CYS A 271 0.58 -6.38 14.26
CA CYS A 271 1.95 -6.21 14.76
C CYS A 271 2.99 -6.15 13.63
N ARG A 272 2.73 -6.84 12.50
CA ARG A 272 3.57 -6.76 11.30
C ARG A 272 3.23 -5.55 10.42
N ILE A 273 1.96 -5.22 10.24
CA ILE A 273 1.51 -4.23 9.26
C ILE A 273 1.64 -2.79 9.76
N VAL A 274 1.49 -2.57 11.06
CA VAL A 274 1.64 -1.23 11.66
C VAL A 274 3.06 -0.68 11.49
N PRO A 275 4.15 -1.43 11.78
CA PRO A 275 5.49 -0.95 11.47
C PRO A 275 5.70 -0.77 9.96
N ALA A 276 5.21 -1.72 9.15
CA ALA A 276 5.46 -1.73 7.71
C ALA A 276 4.81 -0.56 6.96
N PHE A 277 3.50 -0.37 7.14
CA PHE A 277 2.73 0.65 6.40
C PHE A 277 2.40 1.88 7.25
N GLY A 278 2.27 1.76 8.57
CA GLY A 278 2.08 2.92 9.46
C GLY A 278 3.35 3.74 9.58
N VAL A 279 4.39 3.19 10.19
CA VAL A 279 5.68 3.89 10.34
C VAL A 279 6.33 4.11 8.97
N GLY A 280 6.44 3.05 8.16
CA GLY A 280 7.03 3.14 6.82
C GLY A 280 6.29 4.14 5.91
N GLY A 281 4.95 4.17 5.95
CA GLY A 281 4.16 5.10 5.16
C GLY A 281 4.37 6.55 5.58
N VAL A 282 4.40 6.84 6.88
CA VAL A 282 4.66 8.20 7.38
C VAL A 282 6.07 8.67 6.99
N VAL A 283 7.09 7.82 7.14
CA VAL A 283 8.46 8.15 6.75
C VAL A 283 8.56 8.39 5.25
N ASN A 284 8.01 7.48 4.44
CA ASN A 284 7.96 7.63 2.99
C ASN A 284 7.36 8.97 2.57
N THR A 285 6.17 9.29 3.09
CA THR A 285 5.44 10.51 2.74
C THR A 285 6.20 11.76 3.17
N LYS A 286 6.79 11.77 4.37
CA LYS A 286 7.57 12.93 4.86
C LYS A 286 8.83 13.15 4.03
N VAL A 287 9.66 12.13 3.85
CA VAL A 287 10.91 12.23 3.08
C VAL A 287 10.63 12.66 1.64
N ARG A 288 9.65 12.02 0.98
CA ARG A 288 9.26 12.40 -0.39
C ARG A 288 8.77 13.84 -0.44
N ARG A 289 7.88 14.26 0.46
CA ARG A 289 7.33 15.62 0.48
C ARG A 289 8.43 16.67 0.69
N ASP A 290 9.31 16.47 1.66
CA ASP A 290 10.36 17.45 2.00
C ASP A 290 11.35 17.64 0.84
N LEU A 291 11.60 16.60 0.05
CA LEU A 291 12.40 16.68 -1.17
C LEU A 291 11.63 17.32 -2.33
N MET A 292 10.36 16.94 -2.55
CA MET A 292 9.52 17.48 -3.63
C MET A 292 9.22 18.98 -3.46
N VAL A 293 9.04 19.46 -2.22
CA VAL A 293 8.81 20.89 -1.94
C VAL A 293 10.00 21.75 -2.35
N LYS A 294 11.23 21.24 -2.25
CA LYS A 294 12.45 21.93 -2.70
C LYS A 294 12.60 21.98 -4.22
N LEU A 295 11.77 21.22 -4.95
CA LEU A 295 11.80 21.09 -6.41
C LEU A 295 10.60 21.80 -7.09
N ARG A 296 9.79 22.53 -6.31
CA ARG A 296 8.74 23.43 -6.82
C ARG A 296 9.38 24.71 -7.37
#